data_AF-A0A512RJA8-F1
#
_entry.id   AF-A0A512RJA8-F1
#
_cell.length_a   1.000
_cell.length_b   1.000
_cell.length_c   1.000
_cell.angle_alpha   90.00
_cell.angle_beta   90.00
_cell.angle_gamma   90.00
#
_symmetry.space_group_name_H-M   'P 1'
#
loop_
_entity.id
_entity.type
_entity.pdbx_description
1 polymer ?
#
loop_
_entity_poly.entity_id
_entity_poly.type
_entity_poly.pdbx_seq_one_letter_code
_entity_poly.pdbx_strand_id
1 'polypeptide(L)'
;MFALSCTKRPYKVETKFIAGYLIGKETCHPDPDNDYWLLDCTVHPNTPSIGDTIVVDNETYTNVIKVKGLLPELQELGTSIGIEYKTITREKVETTGCEVPSPVTYHLKEIFIIHQGIAR
;
A
#
# COMPACT_ATOMS: atom_id res chain seq x y z
N MET A 1 -44.80 28.56 6.66
CA MET A 1 -44.28 27.33 6.02
C MET A 1 -42.85 27.59 5.60
N PHE A 2 -41.88 27.08 6.35
CA PHE A 2 -40.48 27.20 5.97
C PHE A 2 -40.11 26.10 4.99
N ALA A 3 -39.46 26.49 3.90
CA ALA A 3 -39.02 25.63 2.82
C ALA A 3 -38.13 24.48 3.35
N LEU A 4 -38.39 23.26 2.86
CA LEU A 4 -37.50 22.12 2.97
C LEU A 4 -36.17 22.47 2.30
N SER A 5 -35.21 22.94 3.10
CA SER A 5 -33.81 23.03 2.67
C SER A 5 -33.31 21.61 2.43
N CYS A 6 -32.90 21.30 1.19
CA CYS A 6 -32.26 20.05 0.80
C CYS A 6 -30.92 19.89 1.54
N THR A 7 -30.98 19.51 2.81
CA THR A 7 -29.83 19.19 3.63
C THR A 7 -29.38 17.78 3.27
N LYS A 8 -28.67 17.62 2.14
CA LYS A 8 -27.76 16.48 2.02
C LYS A 8 -26.77 16.63 3.16
N ARG A 9 -26.93 15.81 4.20
CA ARG A 9 -25.97 15.74 5.31
C ARG A 9 -24.58 15.51 4.71
N PRO A 10 -23.52 16.13 5.24
CA PRO A 10 -22.16 15.83 4.81
C PRO A 10 -21.95 14.32 4.83
N TYR A 11 -21.65 13.75 3.66
CA TYR A 11 -21.37 12.33 3.52
C TYR A 11 -19.88 12.14 3.83
N LYS A 12 -19.59 11.46 4.94
CA LYS A 12 -18.22 11.08 5.30
C LYS A 12 -17.98 9.67 4.81
N VAL A 13 -17.02 9.50 3.91
CA VAL A 13 -16.53 8.18 3.55
C VAL A 13 -15.61 7.72 4.67
N GLU A 14 -15.83 6.52 5.22
CA GLU A 14 -14.89 5.90 6.13
C GLU A 14 -13.73 5.31 5.34
N THR A 15 -12.75 6.16 5.06
CA THR A 15 -11.46 5.77 4.51
C THR A 15 -10.38 5.90 5.57
N LYS A 16 -9.33 5.12 5.40
CA LYS A 16 -8.10 5.21 6.17
C LYS A 16 -7.00 5.77 5.28
N PHE A 17 -6.02 6.41 5.91
CA PHE A 17 -4.88 6.98 5.23
C PHE A 17 -3.60 6.45 5.88
N ILE A 18 -2.64 6.08 5.05
CA ILE A 18 -1.27 5.77 5.43
C ILE A 18 -0.31 6.52 4.51
N ALA A 19 0.90 6.77 5.00
CA ALA A 19 2.00 7.21 4.16
C ALA A 19 3.17 6.24 4.34
N GLY A 20 3.95 6.06 3.29
CA GLY A 20 5.07 5.13 3.28
C GLY A 20 6.16 5.48 2.28
N TYR A 21 7.37 4.96 2.48
CA TYR A 21 8.40 4.96 1.45
C TYR A 21 8.32 3.70 0.62
N LEU A 22 8.45 3.83 -0.69
CA LEU A 22 8.61 2.68 -1.58
C LEU A 22 10.00 2.10 -1.39
N ILE A 23 10.11 0.87 -0.89
CA ILE A 23 11.42 0.28 -0.51
C ILE A 23 11.84 -0.87 -1.42
N GLY A 24 10.93 -1.40 -2.24
CA GLY A 24 11.24 -2.52 -3.11
C GLY A 24 10.05 -3.00 -3.91
N LYS A 25 10.32 -3.97 -4.77
CA LYS A 25 9.32 -4.61 -5.63
C LYS A 25 9.43 -6.13 -5.49
N GLU A 26 8.29 -6.81 -5.47
CA GLU A 26 8.23 -8.25 -5.74
C GLU A 26 8.50 -8.52 -7.23
N THR A 27 9.04 -9.69 -7.52
CA THR A 27 9.22 -10.18 -8.89
C THR A 27 8.59 -11.56 -8.98
N CYS A 28 7.43 -11.68 -9.60
CA CYS A 28 6.70 -12.95 -9.66
C CYS A 28 6.13 -13.21 -11.05
N HIS A 29 5.63 -12.16 -11.72
CA HIS A 29 5.05 -12.24 -13.05
C HIS A 29 5.97 -11.61 -14.11
N PRO A 30 5.91 -12.05 -15.37
CA PRO A 30 6.63 -11.41 -16.47
C PRO A 30 6.12 -9.99 -16.76
N ASP A 31 4.88 -9.68 -16.38
CA ASP A 31 4.29 -8.35 -16.48
C ASP A 31 4.58 -7.54 -15.20
N PRO A 32 5.41 -6.49 -15.28
CA PRO A 32 5.79 -5.69 -14.12
C PRO A 32 4.62 -4.94 -13.48
N ASP A 33 3.52 -4.69 -14.19
CA ASP A 33 2.35 -3.98 -13.64
C ASP A 33 1.47 -4.89 -12.77
N ASN A 34 1.71 -6.20 -12.85
CA ASN A 34 0.98 -7.22 -12.09
C ASN A 34 1.66 -7.64 -10.79
N ASP A 35 2.89 -7.19 -10.55
CA ASP A 35 3.65 -7.44 -9.34
C ASP A 35 3.26 -6.47 -8.20
N TYR A 36 3.67 -6.85 -6.98
CA TYR A 36 3.50 -6.02 -5.80
C TYR A 36 4.71 -5.11 -5.56
N TRP A 37 4.43 -3.96 -4.97
CA TRP A 37 5.42 -3.08 -4.40
C TRP A 37 5.40 -3.16 -2.87
N LEU A 38 6.55 -2.93 -2.27
CA LEU A 38 6.76 -2.94 -0.82
C LEU A 38 6.78 -1.50 -0.31
N LEU A 39 5.92 -1.21 0.65
CA LEU A 39 5.78 0.11 1.23
C LEU A 39 6.11 0.06 2.72
N ASP A 40 7.16 0.79 3.13
CA ASP A 40 7.50 0.99 4.53
C ASP A 40 6.68 2.13 5.14
N CYS A 41 5.77 1.81 6.05
CA CYS A 41 4.89 2.78 6.69
C CYS A 41 5.48 3.47 7.94
N THR A 42 6.80 3.41 8.17
CA THR A 42 7.46 4.07 9.33
C THR A 42 7.74 5.57 9.15
N VAL A 43 7.31 6.18 8.04
CA VAL A 43 7.62 7.56 7.63
C VAL A 43 7.25 8.63 8.66
N HIS A 44 6.16 8.42 9.41
CA HIS A 44 5.65 9.40 10.36
C HIS A 44 5.64 8.86 11.80
N PRO A 45 5.90 9.73 12.79
CA PRO A 45 5.72 9.36 14.18
C PRO A 45 4.25 9.01 14.44
N ASN A 46 4.03 7.94 15.22
CA ASN A 46 2.71 7.42 15.56
C ASN A 46 1.91 6.81 14.39
N THR A 47 2.54 6.49 13.24
CA THR A 47 1.86 5.65 12.25
C THR A 47 1.47 4.32 12.89
N PRO A 48 0.20 3.88 12.79
CA PRO A 48 -0.22 2.59 13.29
C PRO A 48 0.61 1.46 12.68
N SER A 49 0.98 0.48 13.51
CA SER A 49 1.60 -0.76 13.01
C SER A 49 0.55 -1.58 12.27
N ILE A 50 0.59 -1.54 10.95
CA ILE A 50 -0.38 -2.23 10.07
C ILE A 50 0.27 -3.33 9.24
N GLY A 51 1.58 -3.23 9.02
CA GLY A 51 2.39 -4.18 8.30
C GLY A 51 3.14 -5.14 9.22
N ASP A 52 4.20 -5.70 8.66
CA ASP A 52 5.06 -6.69 9.29
C ASP A 52 6.55 -6.36 9.07
N THR A 53 7.41 -7.14 9.70
CA THR A 53 8.86 -7.03 9.55
C THR A 53 9.38 -7.91 8.41
N ILE A 54 10.21 -7.33 7.54
CA ILE A 54 10.93 -8.05 6.49
C ILE A 54 12.39 -7.64 6.44
N VAL A 55 13.21 -8.43 5.75
CA VAL A 55 14.58 -8.09 5.41
C VAL A 55 14.69 -8.00 3.90
N VAL A 56 15.16 -6.86 3.39
CA VAL A 56 15.42 -6.60 1.97
C VAL A 56 16.87 -6.13 1.87
N ASP A 57 17.69 -6.79 1.05
CA ASP A 57 19.10 -6.44 0.85
C ASP A 57 19.91 -6.25 2.16
N ASN A 58 19.70 -7.14 3.15
CA ASN A 58 20.28 -7.08 4.50
C ASN A 58 19.81 -5.90 5.39
N GLU A 59 18.84 -5.12 4.96
CA GLU A 59 18.22 -4.08 5.76
C GLU A 59 16.87 -4.55 6.33
N THR A 60 16.60 -4.23 7.60
CA THR A 60 15.37 -4.65 8.29
C THR A 60 14.35 -3.53 8.31
N TYR A 61 13.16 -3.80 7.81
CA TYR A 61 12.02 -2.87 7.79
C TYR A 61 10.89 -3.43 8.63
N THR A 62 10.31 -2.65 9.54
CA THR A 62 9.45 -3.18 10.63
C THR A 62 7.94 -2.92 10.49
N ASN A 63 7.50 -2.18 9.48
CA ASN A 63 6.07 -1.90 9.23
C ASN A 63 5.75 -1.88 7.73
N VAL A 64 6.06 -2.99 7.06
CA VAL A 64 5.94 -3.10 5.60
C VAL A 64 4.64 -3.78 5.20
N ILE A 65 4.01 -3.24 4.15
CA ILE A 65 2.86 -3.83 3.47
C ILE A 65 3.16 -4.02 2.00
N LYS A 66 2.40 -4.91 1.35
CA LYS A 66 2.40 -4.99 -0.12
C LYS A 66 1.27 -4.20 -0.74
N VAL A 67 1.57 -3.61 -1.89
CA VAL A 67 0.70 -2.68 -2.60
C VAL A 67 0.68 -3.08 -4.08
N LYS A 68 -0.51 -3.24 -4.65
CA LYS A 68 -0.70 -3.49 -6.08
C LYS A 68 -1.41 -2.32 -6.74
N GLY A 69 -1.19 -2.12 -8.04
CA GLY A 69 -1.84 -1.06 -8.82
C GLY A 69 -1.31 0.33 -8.47
N LEU A 70 -0.04 0.42 -8.08
CA LEU A 70 0.64 1.69 -7.87
C LEU A 70 0.78 2.42 -9.21
N LEU A 71 0.45 3.71 -9.26
CA LEU A 71 0.60 4.49 -10.49
C LEU A 71 2.08 4.52 -10.94
N PRO A 72 2.39 4.42 -12.25
CA PRO A 72 3.76 4.36 -12.74
C PRO A 72 4.66 5.51 -12.25
N GLU A 73 4.12 6.72 -12.12
CA GLU A 73 4.86 7.89 -11.63
C GLU A 73 5.21 7.82 -10.13
N LEU A 74 4.65 6.87 -9.38
CA LEU A 74 4.95 6.63 -7.98
C LEU A 74 5.88 5.43 -7.78
N GLN A 75 6.24 4.70 -8.86
CA GLN A 75 7.05 3.47 -8.82
C GLN A 75 8.57 3.75 -8.78
N GLU A 76 8.99 4.75 -8.03
CA GLU A 76 10.40 5.08 -7.82
C GLU A 76 10.80 4.81 -6.36
N LEU A 77 11.86 4.01 -6.16
CA LEU A 77 12.35 3.67 -4.83
C LEU A 77 12.71 4.94 -4.03
N GLY A 78 12.37 4.95 -2.75
CA GLY A 78 12.51 6.11 -1.87
C GLY A 78 11.42 7.17 -2.03
N THR A 79 10.50 7.03 -2.99
CA THR A 79 9.36 7.95 -3.11
C THR A 79 8.46 7.83 -1.90
N SER A 80 8.09 8.98 -1.32
CA SER A 80 7.08 9.06 -0.26
C SER A 80 5.69 9.07 -0.87
N ILE A 81 4.87 8.08 -0.51
CA ILE A 81 3.57 7.84 -1.10
C ILE A 81 2.51 7.85 -0.02
N GLY A 82 1.46 8.65 -0.22
CA GLY A 82 0.23 8.60 0.54
C GLY A 82 -0.77 7.68 -0.13
N ILE A 83 -1.38 6.78 0.63
CA ILE A 83 -2.42 5.87 0.16
C ILE A 83 -3.66 6.04 1.02
N GLU A 84 -4.77 6.35 0.35
CA GLU A 84 -6.11 6.22 0.91
C GLU A 84 -6.68 4.84 0.57
N TYR A 85 -7.18 4.13 1.57
CA TYR A 85 -7.64 2.76 1.43
C TYR A 85 -8.88 2.49 2.28
N LYS A 86 -9.66 1.48 1.88
CA LYS A 86 -10.81 0.98 2.64
C LYS A 86 -10.43 -0.17 3.56
N THR A 87 -9.66 -1.12 3.03
CA THR A 87 -9.30 -2.34 3.76
C THR A 87 -7.85 -2.72 3.51
N ILE A 88 -7.31 -3.40 4.50
CA ILE A 88 -6.07 -4.19 4.45
C ILE A 88 -6.47 -5.65 4.68
N THR A 89 -5.75 -6.61 4.11
CA THR A 89 -6.01 -8.02 4.42
C THR A 89 -5.78 -8.28 5.91
N ARG A 90 -6.59 -9.16 6.51
CA ARG A 90 -6.43 -9.54 7.92
C ARG A 90 -5.17 -10.38 8.12
N GLU A 91 -5.04 -11.38 7.26
CA GLU A 91 -3.89 -12.28 7.23
C GLU A 91 -2.88 -11.82 6.18
N LYS A 92 -1.65 -12.29 6.35
CA LYS A 92 -0.61 -12.15 5.34
C LYS A 92 -0.98 -13.01 4.13
N VAL A 93 -0.76 -12.47 2.94
CA VAL A 93 -1.07 -13.15 1.68
C VAL A 93 0.22 -13.56 1.03
N GLU A 94 0.34 -14.81 0.61
CA GLU A 94 1.47 -15.26 -0.21
C GLU A 94 1.20 -14.91 -1.66
N THR A 95 2.20 -14.44 -2.38
CA THR A 95 2.09 -14.21 -3.83
C THR A 95 2.20 -15.56 -4.53
N THR A 96 1.16 -15.96 -5.26
CA THR A 96 1.05 -17.27 -5.91
C THR A 96 1.10 -17.13 -7.42
N GLY A 97 1.29 -18.25 -8.14
CA GLY A 97 1.25 -18.29 -9.60
C GLY A 97 2.47 -17.68 -10.29
N CYS A 98 3.63 -17.65 -9.62
CA CYS A 98 4.85 -17.09 -10.23
C CYS A 98 5.35 -17.93 -11.41
N GLU A 99 5.72 -17.26 -12.49
CA GLU A 99 6.15 -17.88 -13.75
C GLU A 99 7.63 -17.59 -14.07
N VAL A 100 8.27 -16.70 -13.29
CA VAL A 100 9.67 -16.34 -13.48
C VAL A 100 10.63 -17.34 -12.82
N PRO A 101 11.85 -17.59 -13.36
CA PRO A 101 12.76 -18.62 -12.85
C PRO A 101 13.28 -18.43 -11.43
N SER A 102 13.21 -17.22 -10.87
CA SER A 102 13.70 -16.89 -9.52
C SER A 102 12.85 -15.77 -8.95
N PRO A 103 11.62 -16.08 -8.49
CA PRO A 103 10.72 -15.06 -8.00
C PRO A 103 11.16 -14.56 -6.63
N VAL A 104 10.96 -13.26 -6.37
CA VAL A 104 11.11 -12.65 -5.06
C VAL A 104 9.73 -12.26 -4.57
N THR A 105 9.27 -12.89 -3.50
CA THR A 105 7.94 -12.67 -2.92
C THR A 105 8.02 -12.51 -1.41
N TYR A 106 7.06 -11.79 -0.83
CA TYR A 106 6.98 -11.57 0.61
C TYR A 106 5.59 -11.94 1.13
N HIS A 107 5.59 -12.67 2.25
CA HIS A 107 4.35 -12.98 2.95
C HIS A 107 3.94 -11.78 3.81
N LEU A 108 3.18 -10.87 3.21
CA LEU A 108 2.77 -9.60 3.82
C LEU A 108 1.28 -9.36 3.67
N LYS A 109 0.73 -8.47 4.49
CA LYS A 109 -0.62 -7.94 4.30
C LYS A 109 -0.67 -7.03 3.08
N GLU A 110 -1.79 -7.06 2.40
CA GLU A 110 -2.04 -6.31 1.17
C GLU A 110 -3.04 -5.18 1.40
N ILE A 111 -2.77 -4.02 0.81
CA ILE A 111 -3.68 -2.87 0.81
C ILE A 111 -4.42 -2.73 -0.51
N PHE A 112 -5.69 -2.33 -0.42
CA PHE A 112 -6.52 -2.02 -1.58
C PHE A 112 -6.64 -0.50 -1.74
N ILE A 113 -5.94 0.04 -2.73
CA ILE A 113 -5.87 1.47 -3.01
C ILE A 113 -7.23 2.00 -3.50
N ILE A 114 -7.63 3.16 -2.98
CA ILE A 114 -8.71 3.99 -3.53
C ILE A 114 -8.11 5.20 -4.22
N HIS A 115 -7.27 5.94 -3.49
CA HIS A 115 -6.50 7.06 -4.02
C HIS A 115 -5.04 6.94 -3.57
N GLN A 116 -4.15 7.48 -4.38
CA GLN A 116 -2.71 7.48 -4.12
C GLN A 116 -2.09 8.77 -4.66
N GLY A 117 -0.97 9.18 -4.08
CA GLY A 117 -0.22 10.34 -4.52
C GLY A 117 1.06 10.53 -3.72
N ILE A 118 1.86 11.54 -4.08
CA ILE A 118 3.06 11.89 -3.33
C ILE A 118 2.66 12.40 -1.94
N ALA A 119 3.21 11.80 -0.89
CA ALA A 119 3.14 12.34 0.45
C ALA A 119 4.21 13.44 0.61
N ARG A 120 3.77 14.65 1.00
CA ARG A 120 4.63 15.81 1.28
C ARG A 120 4.54 16.20 2.74
#